data_AF-F4PGK4-F1
#
_entry.id   AF-F4PGK4-F1
#
_cell.length_a   1.000
_cell.length_b   1.000
_cell.length_c   1.000
_cell.angle_alpha   90.00
_cell.angle_beta   90.00
_cell.angle_gamma   90.00
#
_symmetry.space_group_name_H-M   'P 1'
#
loop_
_entity.id
_entity.type
_entity.pdbx_description
1 polymer ?
#
loop_
_entity_poly.entity_id
_entity_poly.type
_entity_poly.pdbx_seq_one_letter_code
_entity_poly.pdbx_strand_id
1 'polypeptide(L)'
;MKIIVATLFVALLAVAVSADFVTITPYTNNGCSGTPYGVGYSLPIGTCFNMYDQLMFIEQDSSNSNKLHFTFYYNNCSSTPIDYQVFVVDQCATFGFPTLSLEFNSSMSLTASMPEDSVQYVQYYYSNYCSGPTLAVFMTNGYQDTDSKYTCVNGKPEVYVCGGDDNCFPVNIEGCHIPGGVLYPWRVIC
;
A
#
# COMPACT_ATOMS: atom_id res chain seq x y z
N MET A 1 -13.81 51.64 20.88
CA MET A 1 -14.01 50.89 19.63
C MET A 1 -12.66 50.32 19.15
N LYS A 2 -12.07 49.34 19.88
CA LYS A 2 -10.76 48.73 19.55
C LYS A 2 -10.60 47.32 20.14
N ILE A 3 -11.64 46.49 20.18
CA ILE A 3 -11.52 45.07 20.63
C ILE A 3 -12.52 44.19 19.87
N ILE A 4 -12.52 44.24 18.53
CA ILE A 4 -13.33 43.31 17.71
C ILE A 4 -12.49 42.69 16.56
N VAL A 5 -11.24 43.09 16.37
CA VAL A 5 -10.41 42.63 15.24
C VAL A 5 -9.54 41.42 15.59
N ALA A 6 -9.37 41.08 16.88
CA ALA A 6 -8.51 39.96 17.29
C ALA A 6 -9.20 38.59 17.26
N THR A 7 -10.53 38.53 17.24
CA THR A 7 -11.29 37.26 17.27
C THR A 7 -11.62 36.70 15.88
N LEU A 8 -11.26 37.41 14.80
CA LEU A 8 -11.49 36.96 13.42
C LEU A 8 -10.28 36.21 12.82
N PHE A 9 -9.16 36.11 13.55
CA PHE A 9 -7.93 35.47 13.06
C PHE A 9 -7.72 34.03 13.56
N VAL A 10 -8.66 33.48 14.33
CA VAL A 10 -8.63 32.08 14.83
C VAL A 10 -9.64 31.19 14.11
N ALA A 11 -10.36 31.70 13.11
CA ALA A 11 -11.06 30.88 12.11
C ALA A 11 -10.10 30.43 10.97
N LEU A 12 -8.80 30.38 11.28
CA LEU A 12 -7.77 29.91 10.38
C LEU A 12 -7.93 28.40 10.20
N LEU A 13 -8.58 28.02 9.11
CA LEU A 13 -8.17 26.89 8.28
C LEU A 13 -7.97 25.58 9.04
N ALA A 14 -9.07 24.99 9.53
CA ALA A 14 -9.17 23.53 9.56
C ALA A 14 -9.25 23.05 8.10
N VAL A 15 -8.15 23.17 7.34
CA VAL A 15 -8.00 22.43 6.10
C VAL A 15 -7.98 20.98 6.56
N ALA A 16 -9.04 20.24 6.27
CA ALA A 16 -9.03 18.80 6.48
C ALA A 16 -7.85 18.27 5.67
N VAL A 17 -6.78 17.87 6.37
CA VAL A 17 -5.66 17.17 5.75
C VAL A 17 -6.23 15.81 5.35
N SER A 18 -6.60 15.66 4.08
CA SER A 18 -6.92 14.35 3.52
C SER A 18 -5.63 13.53 3.53
N ALA A 19 -5.72 12.27 3.94
CA ALA A 19 -4.59 11.37 3.81
C ALA A 19 -4.29 11.15 2.33
N ASP A 20 -3.01 11.20 1.96
CA ASP A 20 -2.57 10.95 0.58
C ASP A 20 -2.46 9.44 0.29
N PHE A 21 -2.38 8.62 1.34
CA PHE A 21 -2.20 7.17 1.26
C PHE A 21 -3.09 6.41 2.24
N VAL A 22 -3.42 5.18 1.88
CA VAL A 22 -3.89 4.14 2.79
C VAL A 22 -2.83 3.05 2.92
N THR A 23 -2.52 2.69 4.16
CA THR A 23 -1.69 1.53 4.48
C THR A 23 -2.59 0.35 4.78
N ILE A 24 -2.38 -0.76 4.07
CA ILE A 24 -3.07 -2.04 4.26
C ILE A 24 -2.08 -2.99 4.94
N THR A 25 -2.30 -3.26 6.22
CA THR A 25 -1.43 -4.10 7.05
C THR A 25 -1.97 -5.52 7.08
N PRO A 26 -1.19 -6.54 6.67
CA PRO A 26 -1.64 -7.93 6.61
C PRO A 26 -1.48 -8.64 7.96
N TYR A 27 -2.36 -9.61 8.21
CA TYR A 27 -2.31 -10.50 9.38
C TYR A 27 -2.53 -11.94 8.96
N THR A 28 -1.91 -12.87 9.69
CA THR A 28 -2.15 -14.30 9.54
C THR A 28 -3.58 -14.68 9.93
N ASN A 29 -4.08 -15.77 9.35
CA ASN A 29 -5.43 -16.29 9.59
C ASN A 29 -5.81 -16.32 11.09
N ASN A 30 -7.05 -15.91 11.40
CA ASN A 30 -7.65 -15.61 12.72
C ASN A 30 -7.75 -14.11 13.08
N GLY A 31 -8.02 -13.25 12.09
CA GLY A 31 -8.28 -11.83 12.30
C GLY A 31 -7.02 -10.99 12.49
N CYS A 32 -7.15 -9.83 13.14
CA CYS A 32 -6.09 -8.82 13.22
C CYS A 32 -5.56 -8.61 14.65
N SER A 33 -5.61 -9.67 15.47
CA SER A 33 -5.16 -9.62 16.88
C SER A 33 -3.67 -9.95 17.08
N GLY A 34 -3.01 -10.48 16.04
CA GLY A 34 -1.61 -10.89 16.07
C GLY A 34 -0.64 -9.83 15.57
N THR A 35 0.64 -10.19 15.50
CA THR A 35 1.66 -9.38 14.82
C THR A 35 1.37 -9.37 13.31
N PRO A 36 1.48 -8.22 12.63
CA PRO A 36 1.41 -8.17 11.18
C PRO A 36 2.38 -9.16 10.54
N TYR A 37 1.89 -9.93 9.57
CA TYR A 37 2.71 -10.89 8.84
C TYR A 37 2.11 -11.16 7.47
N GLY A 38 2.89 -10.92 6.41
CA GLY A 38 2.46 -11.11 5.04
C GLY A 38 2.91 -10.02 4.09
N VAL A 39 2.17 -9.89 2.99
CA VAL A 39 2.31 -8.83 1.99
C VAL A 39 1.30 -7.73 2.29
N GLY A 40 1.80 -6.53 2.54
CA GLY A 40 1.02 -5.32 2.76
C GLY A 40 1.22 -4.29 1.66
N TYR A 41 0.45 -3.21 1.74
CA TYR A 41 0.39 -2.21 0.68
C TYR A 41 0.36 -0.80 1.26
N SER A 42 0.97 0.17 0.57
CA SER A 42 0.77 1.60 0.77
C SER A 42 0.33 2.21 -0.55
N LEU A 43 -0.94 2.57 -0.62
CA LEU A 43 -1.65 2.89 -1.87
C LEU A 43 -2.13 4.33 -1.87
N PRO A 44 -1.94 5.08 -2.96
CA PRO A 44 -2.37 6.47 -3.04
C PRO A 44 -3.90 6.58 -3.08
N ILE A 45 -4.44 7.56 -2.37
CA ILE A 45 -5.86 7.91 -2.38
C ILE A 45 -6.11 8.96 -3.48
N GLY A 46 -7.28 8.90 -4.12
CA GLY A 46 -7.69 9.85 -5.15
C GLY A 46 -6.92 9.72 -6.47
N THR A 47 -6.16 8.65 -6.63
CA THR A 47 -5.36 8.39 -7.83
C THR A 47 -5.77 7.05 -8.45
N CYS A 48 -5.89 7.03 -9.77
CA CYS A 48 -6.07 5.80 -10.54
C CYS A 48 -4.70 5.17 -10.81
N PHE A 49 -4.47 3.94 -10.37
CA PHE A 49 -3.21 3.21 -10.58
C PHE A 49 -3.46 1.76 -10.95
N ASN A 50 -2.47 1.11 -11.58
CA ASN A 50 -2.54 -0.30 -11.94
C ASN A 50 -1.86 -1.15 -10.86
N MET A 51 -2.47 -2.26 -10.48
CA MET A 51 -1.91 -3.25 -9.60
C MET A 51 -2.37 -4.63 -10.05
N TYR A 52 -1.43 -5.53 -10.33
CA TYR A 52 -1.70 -6.89 -10.82
C TYR A 52 -2.65 -6.94 -12.04
N ASP A 53 -2.38 -6.12 -13.06
CA ASP A 53 -3.15 -6.01 -14.29
C ASP A 53 -4.61 -5.53 -14.10
N GLN A 54 -4.92 -4.95 -12.94
CA GLN A 54 -6.18 -4.28 -12.66
C GLN A 54 -5.95 -2.81 -12.36
N LEU A 55 -6.89 -1.95 -12.76
CA LEU A 55 -6.88 -0.57 -12.31
C LEU A 55 -7.68 -0.43 -11.01
N MET A 56 -7.13 0.32 -10.07
CA MET A 56 -7.72 0.59 -8.77
C MET A 56 -7.87 2.10 -8.57
N PHE A 57 -8.97 2.49 -7.95
CA PHE A 57 -9.20 3.83 -7.43
C PHE A 57 -9.67 3.72 -5.99
N ILE A 58 -9.00 4.45 -5.09
CA ILE A 58 -9.34 4.48 -3.67
C ILE A 58 -9.83 5.89 -3.33
N GLU A 59 -10.99 6.00 -2.71
CA GLU A 59 -11.50 7.27 -2.21
C GLU A 59 -12.00 7.15 -0.77
N GLN A 60 -11.90 8.24 -0.02
CA GLN A 60 -12.47 8.35 1.31
C GLN A 60 -13.92 8.82 1.19
N ASP A 61 -14.83 8.20 1.95
CA ASP A 61 -16.24 8.56 1.93
C ASP A 61 -16.45 9.99 2.45
N SER A 62 -16.95 10.87 1.60
CA SER A 62 -17.21 12.28 1.94
C SER A 62 -18.22 12.47 3.09
N SER A 63 -19.09 11.48 3.33
CA SER A 63 -20.07 11.49 4.43
C SER A 63 -19.54 10.84 5.71
N ASN A 64 -18.47 10.05 5.61
CA ASN A 64 -17.87 9.34 6.74
C ASN A 64 -16.38 9.09 6.49
N SER A 65 -15.52 9.96 7.03
CA SER A 65 -14.06 9.85 6.90
C SER A 65 -13.46 8.51 7.36
N ASN A 66 -14.19 7.70 8.13
CA ASN A 66 -13.71 6.39 8.56
C ASN A 66 -14.02 5.29 7.55
N LYS A 67 -14.57 5.60 6.37
CA LYS A 67 -14.82 4.62 5.31
C LYS A 67 -13.95 4.91 4.10
N LEU A 68 -13.42 3.83 3.54
CA LEU A 68 -12.67 3.83 2.30
C LEU A 68 -13.40 2.97 1.27
N HIS A 69 -13.49 3.51 0.07
CA HIS A 69 -14.10 2.90 -1.09
C HIS A 69 -13.00 2.47 -2.03
N PHE A 70 -12.89 1.17 -2.27
CA PHE A 70 -11.95 0.56 -3.20
C PHE A 70 -12.74 0.15 -4.43
N THR A 71 -12.42 0.78 -5.55
CA THR A 71 -13.10 0.51 -6.83
C THR A 71 -12.11 -0.07 -7.82
N PHE A 72 -12.47 -1.19 -8.43
CA PHE A 72 -11.62 -1.93 -9.36
C PHE A 72 -12.17 -1.79 -10.79
N TYR A 73 -11.30 -1.74 -11.79
CA TYR A 73 -11.65 -1.56 -13.20
C TYR A 73 -10.76 -2.40 -14.14
N TYR A 74 -11.29 -2.79 -15.30
CA TYR A 74 -10.49 -3.44 -16.36
C TYR A 74 -9.62 -2.46 -17.16
N ASN A 75 -10.20 -1.34 -17.62
CA ASN A 75 -9.62 -0.55 -18.73
C ASN A 75 -9.24 0.89 -18.34
N ASN A 76 -10.05 1.55 -17.53
CA ASN A 76 -9.79 2.89 -17.00
C ASN A 76 -10.64 3.13 -15.74
N CYS A 77 -10.25 4.04 -14.86
CA CYS A 77 -11.03 4.39 -13.66
C CYS A 77 -12.26 5.27 -13.95
N SER A 78 -12.77 5.26 -15.18
CA SER A 78 -14.01 5.94 -15.57
C SER A 78 -15.04 5.00 -16.19
N SER A 79 -14.68 3.72 -16.41
CA SER A 79 -15.59 2.71 -16.93
C SER A 79 -16.45 2.13 -15.82
N THR A 80 -17.38 1.25 -16.16
CA THR A 80 -18.09 0.45 -15.15
C THR A 80 -17.09 -0.31 -14.27
N PRO A 81 -17.20 -0.21 -12.93
CA PRO A 81 -16.39 -1.00 -12.02
C PRO A 81 -16.60 -2.50 -12.21
N ILE A 82 -15.56 -3.28 -12.00
CA ILE A 82 -15.62 -4.75 -11.97
C ILE A 82 -16.02 -5.26 -10.59
N ASP A 83 -15.59 -4.52 -9.56
CA ASP A 83 -15.88 -4.79 -8.17
C ASP A 83 -15.76 -3.49 -7.36
N TYR A 84 -16.39 -3.50 -6.20
CA TYR A 84 -16.40 -2.39 -5.27
C TYR A 84 -16.44 -2.92 -3.84
N GLN A 85 -15.47 -2.50 -3.04
CA GLN A 85 -15.29 -2.93 -1.67
C GLN A 85 -15.25 -1.71 -0.73
N VAL A 86 -15.88 -1.83 0.43
CA VAL A 86 -15.92 -0.77 1.44
C VAL A 86 -15.27 -1.25 2.72
N PHE A 87 -14.27 -0.52 3.16
CA PHE A 87 -13.52 -0.81 4.38
C PHE A 87 -13.71 0.29 5.40
N VAL A 88 -13.71 -0.08 6.68
CA VAL A 88 -13.68 0.87 7.78
C VAL A 88 -12.25 1.02 8.27
N VAL A 89 -11.78 2.25 8.37
CA VAL A 89 -10.43 2.61 8.84
C VAL A 89 -10.22 2.05 10.26
N ASP A 90 -9.02 1.52 10.50
CA ASP A 90 -8.54 0.88 11.72
C ASP A 90 -9.44 -0.28 12.21
N GLN A 91 -10.22 -0.89 11.31
CA GLN A 91 -10.96 -2.13 11.58
C GLN A 91 -10.36 -3.31 10.85
N CYS A 92 -10.50 -4.49 11.45
CA CYS A 92 -10.11 -5.74 10.82
C CYS A 92 -11.12 -6.16 9.75
N ALA A 93 -10.63 -6.44 8.55
CA ALA A 93 -11.44 -6.93 7.43
C ALA A 93 -10.63 -7.89 6.55
N THR A 94 -11.32 -8.77 5.83
CA THR A 94 -10.71 -9.55 4.75
C THR A 94 -10.52 -8.66 3.54
N PHE A 95 -9.29 -8.52 3.07
CA PHE A 95 -8.96 -7.80 1.84
C PHE A 95 -8.52 -8.80 0.77
N GLY A 96 -8.90 -8.54 -0.48
CA GLY A 96 -8.46 -9.32 -1.63
C GLY A 96 -8.66 -8.58 -2.94
N PHE A 97 -7.87 -8.96 -3.94
CA PHE A 97 -7.99 -8.43 -5.30
C PHE A 97 -8.99 -9.28 -6.09
N PRO A 98 -9.99 -8.69 -6.77
CA PRO A 98 -11.08 -9.46 -7.40
C PRO A 98 -10.66 -10.47 -8.45
N THR A 99 -9.55 -10.25 -9.17
CA THR A 99 -9.04 -11.20 -10.17
C THR A 99 -7.94 -12.11 -9.64
N LEU A 100 -7.54 -11.97 -8.39
CA LEU A 100 -6.54 -12.84 -7.77
C LEU A 100 -7.24 -13.71 -6.73
N SER A 101 -6.87 -14.98 -6.67
CA SER A 101 -7.30 -15.87 -5.58
C SER A 101 -6.46 -15.63 -4.32
N LEU A 102 -6.32 -14.36 -3.92
CA LEU A 102 -5.52 -13.90 -2.78
C LEU A 102 -6.41 -13.08 -1.86
N GLU A 103 -6.70 -13.65 -0.70
CA GLU A 103 -7.42 -13.00 0.39
C GLU A 103 -6.65 -13.14 1.69
N PHE A 104 -6.64 -12.08 2.51
CA PHE A 104 -6.00 -12.10 3.83
C PHE A 104 -6.71 -11.15 4.79
N ASN A 105 -6.58 -11.41 6.10
CA ASN A 105 -7.06 -10.48 7.11
C ASN A 105 -6.15 -9.26 7.14
N SER A 106 -6.73 -8.07 7.21
CA SER A 106 -6.00 -6.82 7.16
C SER A 106 -6.66 -5.73 7.97
N SER A 107 -5.87 -4.71 8.32
CA SER A 107 -6.39 -3.42 8.78
C SER A 107 -5.95 -2.32 7.82
N MET A 108 -6.86 -1.41 7.51
CA MET A 108 -6.58 -0.24 6.68
C MET A 108 -6.40 0.98 7.56
N SER A 109 -5.30 1.70 7.43
CA SER A 109 -5.04 2.92 8.18
C SER A 109 -4.69 4.08 7.27
N LEU A 110 -5.14 5.28 7.63
CA LEU A 110 -4.83 6.54 6.94
C LEU A 110 -3.65 7.27 7.57
N THR A 111 -3.17 6.80 8.72
CA THR A 111 -2.10 7.45 9.49
C THR A 111 -0.95 6.51 9.79
N ALA A 112 -1.14 5.20 9.69
CA ALA A 112 -0.05 4.25 9.86
C ALA A 112 0.96 4.35 8.70
N SER A 113 2.23 4.34 9.05
CA SER A 113 3.32 4.11 8.11
C SER A 113 3.54 2.61 7.91
N MET A 114 4.18 2.24 6.80
CA MET A 114 4.73 0.90 6.64
C MET A 114 5.73 0.63 7.78
N PRO A 115 5.86 -0.63 8.26
CA PRO A 115 6.86 -0.96 9.28
C PRO A 115 8.28 -0.65 8.78
N GLU A 116 9.08 0.04 9.60
CA GLU A 116 10.46 0.43 9.23
C GLU A 116 11.38 -0.76 8.96
N ASP A 117 11.05 -1.94 9.48
CA ASP A 117 11.81 -3.17 9.30
C ASP A 117 11.25 -4.05 8.15
N SER A 118 10.24 -3.57 7.42
CA SER A 118 9.70 -4.28 6.26
C SER A 118 10.56 -4.07 5.02
N VAL A 119 10.56 -5.06 4.13
CA VAL A 119 11.14 -4.92 2.79
C VAL A 119 10.09 -4.30 1.88
N GLN A 120 10.36 -3.11 1.33
CA GLN A 120 9.40 -2.33 0.56
C GLN A 120 9.83 -2.26 -0.90
N TYR A 121 8.94 -2.69 -1.79
CA TYR A 121 9.01 -2.48 -3.23
C TYR A 121 8.29 -1.18 -3.58
N VAL A 122 9.05 -0.09 -3.66
CA VAL A 122 8.55 1.24 -4.02
C VAL A 122 8.47 1.34 -5.53
N GLN A 123 7.25 1.45 -6.07
CA GLN A 123 6.95 1.44 -7.50
C GLN A 123 6.58 2.84 -7.99
N TYR A 124 7.19 3.29 -9.09
CA TYR A 124 7.05 4.65 -9.61
C TYR A 124 6.12 4.68 -10.82
N TYR A 125 4.85 5.00 -10.60
CA TYR A 125 3.79 4.80 -11.60
C TYR A 125 3.65 5.91 -12.66
N TYR A 126 4.55 6.89 -12.68
CA TYR A 126 4.57 8.02 -13.64
C TYR A 126 5.88 8.17 -14.41
N SER A 127 6.91 7.37 -14.11
CA SER A 127 8.27 7.57 -14.63
C SER A 127 8.91 6.25 -14.94
N ASN A 128 9.78 6.24 -15.95
CA ASN A 128 10.65 5.10 -16.27
C ASN A 128 11.98 5.10 -15.48
N TYR A 129 12.18 6.06 -14.56
CA TYR A 129 13.49 6.32 -13.94
C TYR A 129 13.48 6.28 -12.41
N CYS A 130 12.56 5.53 -11.81
CA CYS A 130 12.34 5.50 -10.35
C CYS A 130 12.29 6.90 -9.74
N SER A 131 11.42 7.75 -10.29
CA SER A 131 11.22 9.13 -9.86
C SER A 131 9.74 9.52 -9.91
N GLY A 132 9.32 10.45 -9.05
CA GLY A 132 7.94 10.92 -9.01
C GLY A 132 7.05 10.13 -8.04
N PRO A 133 5.72 10.19 -8.24
CA PRO A 133 4.74 9.53 -7.38
C PRO A 133 4.96 8.01 -7.26
N THR A 134 4.68 7.49 -6.07
CA THR A 134 4.94 6.08 -5.73
C THR A 134 3.76 5.40 -5.08
N LEU A 135 3.63 4.11 -5.34
CA LEU A 135 2.91 3.19 -4.47
C LEU A 135 3.93 2.18 -3.93
N ALA A 136 3.59 1.49 -2.85
CA ALA A 136 4.49 0.47 -2.32
C ALA A 136 3.74 -0.83 -2.02
N VAL A 137 4.42 -1.93 -2.31
CA VAL A 137 4.12 -3.26 -1.76
C VAL A 137 5.20 -3.55 -0.74
N PHE A 138 4.84 -3.97 0.47
CA PHE A 138 5.83 -4.29 1.50
C PHE A 138 5.65 -5.70 2.02
N MET A 139 6.74 -6.34 2.34
CA MET A 139 6.79 -7.66 2.96
C MET A 139 7.23 -7.46 4.40
N THR A 140 6.42 -7.92 5.35
CA THR A 140 6.77 -7.83 6.77
C THR A 140 8.12 -8.50 7.04
N ASN A 141 8.89 -8.01 8.01
CA ASN A 141 10.21 -8.54 8.28
C ASN A 141 10.17 -10.05 8.59
N GLY A 142 10.99 -10.83 7.89
CA GLY A 142 11.02 -12.29 8.02
C GLY A 142 9.90 -13.02 7.28
N TYR A 143 9.08 -12.32 6.49
CA TYR A 143 8.09 -12.95 5.62
C TYR A 143 8.77 -13.90 4.63
N GLN A 144 8.16 -15.07 4.44
CA GLN A 144 8.59 -16.10 3.51
C GLN A 144 7.36 -16.77 2.91
N ASP A 145 7.41 -17.00 1.59
CA ASP A 145 6.49 -17.84 0.84
C ASP A 145 7.23 -19.05 0.25
N THR A 146 6.63 -19.76 -0.70
CA THR A 146 7.23 -20.94 -1.34
C THR A 146 8.47 -20.63 -2.16
N ASP A 147 8.55 -19.43 -2.70
CA ASP A 147 9.51 -19.06 -3.74
C ASP A 147 10.46 -17.95 -3.29
N SER A 148 10.21 -17.31 -2.16
CA SER A 148 10.95 -16.13 -1.74
C SER A 148 10.95 -15.88 -0.22
N LYS A 149 12.02 -15.21 0.23
CA LYS A 149 12.19 -14.76 1.62
C LYS A 149 12.62 -13.30 1.65
N TYR A 150 12.08 -12.55 2.62
CA TYR A 150 12.24 -11.10 2.74
C TYR A 150 12.65 -10.74 4.17
N THR A 151 13.76 -10.03 4.35
CA THR A 151 14.17 -9.52 5.66
C THR A 151 14.85 -8.17 5.52
N CYS A 152 14.69 -7.31 6.53
CA CYS A 152 15.49 -6.11 6.68
C CYS A 152 16.55 -6.30 7.77
N VAL A 153 17.82 -6.18 7.42
CA VAL A 153 18.96 -6.32 8.35
C VAL A 153 19.73 -5.01 8.38
N ASN A 154 19.72 -4.34 9.54
CA ASN A 154 20.39 -3.05 9.73
C ASN A 154 20.01 -1.97 8.68
N GLY A 155 18.71 -1.89 8.35
CA GLY A 155 18.19 -0.93 7.36
C GLY A 155 18.54 -1.29 5.90
N LYS A 156 19.03 -2.50 5.64
CA LYS A 156 19.28 -3.00 4.29
C LYS A 156 18.31 -4.14 3.97
N PRO A 157 17.61 -4.09 2.83
CA PRO A 157 16.77 -5.18 2.41
C PRO A 157 17.63 -6.35 1.94
N GLU A 158 17.27 -7.56 2.37
CA GLU A 158 17.81 -8.82 1.87
C GLU A 158 16.65 -9.65 1.34
N VAL A 159 16.68 -9.91 0.03
CA VAL A 159 15.66 -10.69 -0.69
C VAL A 159 16.31 -11.94 -1.23
N TYR A 160 15.64 -13.07 -1.07
CA TYR A 160 16.10 -14.36 -1.55
C TYR A 160 15.03 -15.01 -2.40
N VAL A 161 15.46 -15.76 -3.43
CA VAL A 161 14.62 -16.70 -4.17
C VAL A 161 14.91 -18.10 -3.65
N CYS A 162 13.87 -18.81 -3.26
CA CYS A 162 13.94 -20.14 -2.66
C CYS A 162 13.54 -21.22 -3.68
N GLY A 163 14.28 -22.32 -3.69
CA GLY A 163 13.90 -23.56 -4.36
C GLY A 163 13.24 -24.54 -3.40
N GLY A 164 12.59 -25.58 -3.92
CA GLY A 164 11.81 -26.55 -3.15
C GLY A 164 12.55 -27.37 -2.06
N ASP A 165 13.87 -27.25 -1.96
CA ASP A 165 14.71 -27.89 -0.94
C ASP A 165 15.11 -26.92 0.20
N ASP A 166 14.32 -25.86 0.45
CA ASP A 166 14.64 -24.76 1.38
C ASP A 166 15.96 -24.02 1.07
N ASN A 167 16.53 -24.25 -0.12
CA ASN A 167 17.74 -23.57 -0.59
C ASN A 167 17.34 -22.20 -1.16
N CYS A 168 17.67 -21.15 -0.43
CA CYS A 168 17.43 -19.77 -0.85
C CYS A 168 18.73 -19.08 -1.29
N PHE A 169 18.66 -18.37 -2.43
CA PHE A 169 19.78 -17.63 -3.00
C PHE A 169 19.46 -16.13 -2.99
N PRO A 170 20.42 -15.27 -2.59
CA PRO A 170 20.18 -13.84 -2.55
C PRO A 170 19.98 -13.28 -3.96
N VAL A 171 19.05 -12.36 -4.09
CA VAL A 171 18.80 -11.61 -5.32
C VAL A 171 19.44 -10.23 -5.20
N ASN A 172 20.12 -9.79 -6.26
CA ASN A 172 20.56 -8.42 -6.32
C ASN A 172 19.36 -7.50 -6.58
N ILE A 173 18.97 -6.75 -5.55
CA ILE A 173 17.86 -5.81 -5.54
C ILE A 173 18.32 -4.35 -5.50
N GLU A 174 19.62 -4.09 -5.61
CA GLU A 174 20.16 -2.73 -5.57
C GLU A 174 19.76 -1.92 -6.81
N GLY A 175 19.57 -0.62 -6.60
CA GLY A 175 19.33 0.33 -7.68
C GLY A 175 17.87 0.42 -8.14
N CYS A 176 17.68 1.08 -9.29
CA CYS A 176 16.39 1.19 -9.95
C CYS A 176 16.24 0.03 -10.94
N HIS A 177 15.22 -0.78 -10.72
CA HIS A 177 14.89 -1.89 -11.61
C HIS A 177 13.86 -1.40 -12.62
N ILE A 178 14.20 -1.52 -13.90
CA ILE A 178 13.33 -1.20 -15.03
C ILE A 178 13.15 -2.50 -15.83
N PRO A 179 12.18 -3.35 -15.50
CA PRO A 179 12.09 -4.65 -16.18
C PRO A 179 11.26 -4.58 -17.45
N GLY A 180 11.64 -5.38 -18.45
CA GLY A 180 10.88 -5.60 -19.69
C GLY A 180 9.66 -6.50 -19.51
N GLY A 181 8.81 -6.23 -18.50
CA GLY A 181 7.63 -7.05 -18.21
C GLY A 181 6.84 -6.76 -16.92
N VAL A 182 7.28 -5.85 -16.03
CA VAL A 182 6.42 -5.32 -14.94
C VAL A 182 5.92 -3.93 -15.28
N LEU A 183 4.79 -3.58 -14.67
CA LEU A 183 4.05 -2.35 -14.94
C LEU A 183 4.85 -1.08 -14.64
N TYR A 184 5.64 -1.06 -13.56
CA TYR A 184 6.33 0.13 -13.08
C TYR A 184 7.79 -0.16 -12.73
N PRO A 185 8.70 0.81 -12.92
CA PRO A 185 10.02 0.73 -12.32
C PRO A 185 9.92 0.75 -10.80
N TRP A 186 10.88 0.11 -10.15
CA TRP A 186 10.85 -0.04 -8.70
C TRP A 186 12.24 0.01 -8.06
N ARG A 187 12.24 0.29 -6.76
CA ARG A 187 13.38 0.15 -5.86
C ARG A 187 12.97 -0.66 -4.65
N VAL A 188 13.93 -1.39 -4.09
CA VAL A 188 13.71 -2.08 -2.83
C VAL A 188 14.44 -1.33 -1.72
N ILE A 189 13.71 -1.04 -0.65
CA ILE A 189 14.23 -0.37 0.53
C ILE A 189 13.75 -1.12 1.79
N CYS A 190 14.34 -0.73 2.92
CA CYS A 190 13.60 -0.61 4.17
C CYS A 190 13.45 0.91 4.41
#